data_AF-A0A847NF72-F1
#
_entry.id   AF-A0A847NF72-F1
#
_cell.length_a   1.000
_cell.length_b   1.000
_cell.length_c   1.000
_cell.angle_alpha   90.00
_cell.angle_beta   90.00
_cell.angle_gamma   90.00
#
_symmetry.space_group_name_H-M   'P 1'
#
loop_
_entity.id
_entity.type
_entity.pdbx_description
1 polymer ?
#
loop_
_entity_poly.entity_id
_entity_poly.type
_entity_poly.pdbx_seq_one_letter_code
_entity_poly.pdbx_strand_id
1 'polypeptide(L)'
;MNLSKKRFRNFVFVIMTVLFIGGSLISAYCQEELGKMPSFSGGAGTPEDPYLISTAEDLLAFSEVGWDSNYMEASYRLTENIDLGENTWNPVGSNGPPFSGTFDGNGKTITLRKIADSRNMGLFGSTDRRSSIKNLTVSGQISKIISSAEEACFGLVAAWAEGSIENCITEGSVDLSVNC
;
A
#
# COMPACT_ATOMS: atom_id res chain seq x y z
N MET A 1 -30.73 9.88 19.05
CA MET A 1 -29.97 10.21 17.83
C MET A 1 -28.91 11.25 18.19
N ASN A 2 -27.67 11.04 17.77
CA ASN A 2 -26.43 11.79 18.07
C ASN A 2 -25.72 11.50 19.40
N LEU A 3 -25.12 10.30 19.47
CA LEU A 3 -23.83 10.06 20.14
C LEU A 3 -22.71 10.25 19.11
N SER A 4 -21.63 10.96 19.47
CA SER A 4 -20.23 10.68 19.07
C SER A 4 -19.35 11.93 19.22
N LYS A 5 -19.20 12.44 20.46
CA LYS A 5 -18.07 13.28 20.91
C LYS A 5 -17.94 13.13 22.42
N LYS A 6 -17.45 11.98 22.87
CA LYS A 6 -17.12 11.59 24.27
C LYS A 6 -16.76 10.10 24.18
N ARG A 7 -15.57 9.59 24.46
CA ARG A 7 -14.63 9.89 25.55
C ARG A 7 -13.26 9.31 25.16
N PHE A 8 -12.32 10.17 24.81
CA PHE A 8 -10.92 9.91 25.11
C PHE A 8 -10.75 10.11 26.62
N ARG A 9 -9.94 9.27 27.28
CA ARG A 9 -9.61 9.30 28.72
C ARG A 9 -10.58 8.53 29.63
N ASN A 10 -10.25 7.25 29.86
CA ASN A 10 -10.28 6.53 31.15
C ASN A 10 -10.39 5.02 30.91
N PHE A 11 -9.27 4.30 30.80
CA PHE A 11 -9.22 2.86 31.13
C PHE A 11 -7.80 2.44 31.51
N VAL A 12 -7.21 3.18 32.44
CA VAL A 12 -6.09 2.71 33.26
C VAL A 12 -6.69 2.47 34.65
N PHE A 13 -6.46 1.27 35.20
CA PHE A 13 -6.94 0.74 36.49
C PHE A 13 -8.36 0.15 36.55
N VAL A 14 -8.46 -1.16 36.25
CA VAL A 14 -9.28 -2.08 37.07
C VAL A 14 -8.42 -3.33 37.36
N ILE A 15 -7.69 -3.27 38.47
CA ILE A 15 -7.16 -4.44 39.20
C ILE A 15 -8.12 -4.68 40.37
N MET A 16 -8.33 -5.96 40.74
CA MET A 16 -9.18 -6.53 41.82
C MET A 16 -10.42 -7.22 41.23
N THR A 17 -10.63 -8.54 41.25
CA THR A 17 -10.11 -9.64 42.08
C THR A 17 -10.55 -10.95 41.42
N VAL A 18 -9.66 -11.93 41.22
CA VAL A 18 -10.06 -13.35 41.16
C VAL A 18 -9.01 -14.20 41.88
N LEU A 19 -9.25 -14.43 43.17
CA LEU A 19 -8.79 -15.64 43.83
C LEU A 19 -9.82 -16.73 43.51
N PHE A 20 -9.51 -17.57 42.52
CA PHE A 20 -10.13 -18.89 42.42
C PHE A 20 -9.04 -19.94 42.22
N ILE A 21 -9.21 -20.96 43.04
CA ILE A 21 -8.27 -22.01 43.38
C ILE A 21 -8.42 -23.09 42.32
N GLY A 22 -7.31 -23.56 41.76
CA GLY A 22 -7.21 -24.88 41.14
C GLY A 22 -7.74 -25.01 39.71
N GLY A 23 -6.85 -25.43 38.81
CA GLY A 23 -7.24 -26.07 37.55
C GLY A 23 -6.90 -25.23 36.32
N SER A 24 -5.74 -25.52 35.73
CA SER A 24 -5.35 -25.14 34.38
C SER A 24 -6.50 -25.32 33.39
N LEU A 25 -7.01 -24.22 32.85
CA LEU A 25 -7.51 -24.05 31.48
C LEU A 25 -7.65 -22.54 31.24
N ILE A 26 -6.54 -21.80 31.26
CA ILE A 26 -6.55 -20.52 30.53
C ILE A 26 -6.54 -20.94 29.06
N SER A 27 -7.74 -20.84 28.48
CA SER A 27 -8.07 -20.66 27.07
C SER A 27 -6.86 -20.76 26.16
N ALA A 28 -6.95 -21.67 25.19
CA ALA A 28 -6.18 -21.59 23.96
C ALA A 28 -6.01 -20.10 23.62
N TYR A 29 -4.75 -19.65 23.63
CA TYR A 29 -4.38 -18.34 23.15
C TYR A 29 -4.88 -18.30 21.70
N CYS A 30 -6.07 -17.74 21.48
CA CYS A 30 -6.31 -17.00 20.26
C CYS A 30 -5.36 -15.82 20.37
N GLN A 31 -4.15 -16.02 19.87
CA GLN A 31 -3.27 -14.92 19.57
C GLN A 31 -3.99 -14.17 18.46
N GLU A 32 -4.73 -13.12 18.83
CA GLU A 32 -5.03 -12.07 17.88
C GLU A 32 -3.68 -11.65 17.35
N GLU A 33 -3.39 -12.00 16.09
CA GLU A 33 -2.34 -11.35 15.31
C GLU A 33 -2.70 -9.87 15.38
N LEU A 34 -2.06 -9.15 16.30
CA LEU A 34 -2.15 -7.70 16.41
C LEU A 34 -1.73 -7.19 15.04
N GLY A 35 -2.72 -6.92 14.18
CA GLY A 35 -2.52 -6.57 12.78
C GLY A 35 -1.44 -5.52 12.74
N LYS A 36 -0.30 -5.89 12.15
CA LYS A 36 0.90 -5.05 12.10
C LYS A 36 0.44 -3.71 11.53
N MET A 37 0.33 -2.69 12.40
CA MET A 37 -0.04 -1.38 11.91
C MET A 37 1.03 -0.98 10.90
N PRO A 38 0.63 -0.55 9.70
CA PRO A 38 1.57 -0.07 8.70
C PRO A 38 2.40 1.04 9.34
N SER A 39 3.70 0.82 9.44
CA SER A 39 4.64 1.82 9.93
C SER A 39 5.52 2.21 8.77
N PHE A 40 5.42 3.47 8.36
CA PHE A 40 6.32 4.08 7.40
C PHE A 40 7.52 4.67 8.14
N SER A 41 8.57 5.05 7.40
CA SER A 41 9.77 5.69 7.98
C SER A 41 9.51 7.08 8.59
N GLY A 42 8.32 7.65 8.41
CA GLY A 42 7.90 8.89 9.06
C GLY A 42 6.63 9.50 8.45
N GLY A 43 6.24 10.64 8.99
CA GLY A 43 5.09 11.44 8.54
C GLY A 43 3.74 10.96 9.04
N ALA A 44 2.73 11.79 8.83
CA ALA A 44 1.34 11.58 9.26
C ALA A 44 0.37 11.31 8.10
N GLY A 45 0.86 11.31 6.85
CA GLY A 45 0.05 11.08 5.65
C GLY A 45 -0.73 12.30 5.17
N THR A 46 -0.49 13.48 5.75
CA THR A 46 -1.12 14.73 5.29
C THR A 46 -0.27 15.38 4.17
N PRO A 47 -0.83 16.32 3.39
CA PRO A 47 -0.04 17.02 2.37
C PRO A 47 1.20 17.75 2.92
N GLU A 48 1.10 18.29 4.13
CA GLU A 48 2.20 19.01 4.80
C GLU A 48 3.21 18.06 5.48
N ASP A 49 2.76 16.86 5.86
CA ASP A 49 3.56 15.85 6.54
C ASP A 49 3.28 14.45 5.94
N PRO A 50 3.73 14.21 4.69
CA PRO A 50 3.41 12.99 3.95
C PRO A 50 4.10 11.78 4.57
N TYR A 51 3.52 10.59 4.41
CA TYR A 51 4.20 9.36 4.75
C TYR A 51 5.50 9.22 3.96
N LEU A 52 6.60 9.00 4.67
CA LEU A 52 7.93 8.86 4.08
C LEU A 52 8.20 7.40 3.74
N ILE A 53 8.45 7.14 2.46
CA ILE A 53 8.82 5.81 1.96
C ILE A 53 10.33 5.84 1.71
N SER A 54 11.08 5.23 2.63
CA SER A 54 12.55 5.21 2.60
C SER A 54 13.12 3.81 2.35
N THR A 55 12.31 2.76 2.49
CA THR A 55 12.73 1.37 2.40
C THR A 55 11.81 0.56 1.48
N ALA A 56 12.27 -0.64 1.08
CA ALA A 56 11.43 -1.59 0.37
C ALA A 56 10.24 -2.03 1.22
N GLU A 57 10.44 -2.17 2.54
CA GLU A 57 9.39 -2.53 3.49
C GLU A 57 8.30 -1.45 3.59
N ASP A 58 8.67 -0.17 3.60
CA ASP A 58 7.70 0.94 3.57
C ASP A 58 6.85 0.88 2.29
N LEU A 59 7.50 0.63 1.16
CA LEU A 59 6.84 0.58 -0.14
C LEU A 59 5.89 -0.63 -0.22
N LEU A 60 6.31 -1.80 0.27
CA LEU A 60 5.45 -2.98 0.38
C LEU A 60 4.26 -2.72 1.31
N ALA A 61 4.49 -2.08 2.47
CA ALA A 61 3.42 -1.69 3.39
C ALA A 61 2.41 -0.75 2.72
N PHE A 62 2.86 0.19 1.87
CA PHE A 62 1.98 1.05 1.07
C PHE A 62 1.06 0.23 0.13
N SER A 63 1.55 -0.87 -0.44
CA SER A 63 0.71 -1.76 -1.26
C SER A 63 -0.32 -2.54 -0.44
N GLU A 64 0.05 -2.96 0.78
CA GLU A 64 -0.79 -3.79 1.65
C GLU A 64 -1.95 -3.01 2.27
N VAL A 65 -1.78 -1.70 2.51
CA VAL A 65 -2.85 -0.81 3.01
C VAL A 65 -3.88 -0.42 1.96
N GLY A 66 -3.78 -0.95 0.75
CA GLY A 66 -4.60 -0.63 -0.43
C GLY A 66 -6.12 -0.81 -0.29
N TRP A 67 -6.60 -1.15 0.90
CA TRP A 67 -8.00 -1.44 1.23
C TRP A 67 -8.60 -0.42 2.22
N ASP A 68 -7.77 0.37 2.90
CA ASP A 68 -8.20 1.39 3.86
C ASP A 68 -8.19 2.77 3.20
N SER A 69 -9.36 3.42 3.16
CA SER A 69 -9.55 4.71 2.51
C SER A 69 -8.65 5.81 3.07
N ASN A 70 -8.29 5.77 4.36
CA ASN A 70 -7.43 6.78 4.96
C ASN A 70 -6.04 6.76 4.32
N TYR A 71 -5.51 5.57 4.05
CA TYR A 71 -4.23 5.42 3.37
C TYR A 71 -4.37 5.68 1.85
N MET A 72 -5.48 5.29 1.23
CA MET A 72 -5.71 5.55 -0.20
C MET A 72 -5.96 7.02 -0.57
N GLU A 73 -6.27 7.87 0.42
CA GLU A 73 -6.39 9.32 0.29
C GLU A 73 -5.16 10.09 0.79
N ALA A 74 -4.20 9.39 1.42
CA ALA A 74 -3.05 10.02 2.05
C ALA A 74 -2.02 10.56 1.04
N SER A 75 -1.11 11.39 1.54
CA SER A 75 0.07 11.86 0.82
C SER A 75 1.30 11.05 1.17
N TYR A 76 2.06 10.68 0.14
CA TYR A 76 3.28 9.88 0.22
C TYR A 76 4.43 10.60 -0.46
N ARG A 77 5.64 10.43 0.07
CA ARG A 77 6.87 10.92 -0.55
C ARG A 77 7.99 9.90 -0.47
N LEU A 78 8.63 9.63 -1.61
CA LEU A 78 9.89 8.88 -1.61
C LEU A 78 11.03 9.75 -1.07
N THR A 79 11.81 9.19 -0.17
CA THR A 79 13.05 9.82 0.34
C THR A 79 14.29 9.21 -0.31
N GLU A 80 14.19 7.93 -0.70
CA GLU A 80 15.27 7.16 -1.33
C GLU A 80 14.83 6.50 -2.64
N ASN A 81 15.81 6.07 -3.43
CA ASN A 81 15.55 5.14 -4.51
C ASN A 81 15.26 3.76 -3.91
N ILE A 82 14.16 3.14 -4.30
CA ILE A 82 13.71 1.88 -3.75
C ILE A 82 13.81 0.78 -4.81
N ASP A 83 14.62 -0.23 -4.53
CA ASP A 83 14.64 -1.46 -5.30
C ASP A 83 13.95 -2.57 -4.51
N LEU A 84 12.84 -3.11 -5.05
CA LEU A 84 12.11 -4.21 -4.41
C LEU A 84 12.83 -5.56 -4.52
N GLY A 85 13.91 -5.67 -5.29
CA GLY A 85 14.65 -6.91 -5.44
C GLY A 85 13.75 -8.01 -6.00
N GLU A 86 13.63 -9.09 -5.22
CA GLU A 86 12.82 -10.27 -5.54
C GLU A 86 11.41 -10.23 -4.91
N ASN A 87 11.05 -9.15 -4.22
CA ASN A 87 9.72 -8.99 -3.64
C ASN A 87 8.67 -8.76 -4.72
N THR A 88 7.50 -9.37 -4.56
CA THR A 88 6.38 -9.22 -5.48
C THR A 88 5.59 -7.97 -5.15
N TRP A 89 5.48 -7.05 -6.11
CA TRP A 89 4.66 -5.85 -5.98
C TRP A 89 3.17 -6.16 -6.16
N ASN A 90 2.33 -5.70 -5.23
CA ASN A 90 0.87 -5.73 -5.38
C ASN A 90 0.39 -4.39 -5.95
N PRO A 91 -0.22 -4.34 -7.15
CA PRO A 91 -0.66 -3.08 -7.76
C PRO A 91 -1.67 -2.34 -6.87
N VAL A 92 -1.35 -1.11 -6.50
CA VAL A 92 -2.19 -0.30 -5.60
C VAL A 92 -3.51 0.05 -6.28
N GLY A 93 -4.63 -0.15 -5.58
CA GLY A 93 -5.97 0.13 -6.12
C GLY A 93 -6.43 -0.86 -7.19
N SER A 94 -5.76 -2.01 -7.38
CA SER A 94 -6.27 -3.01 -8.33
C SER A 94 -7.39 -3.88 -7.76
N ASN A 95 -7.27 -4.30 -6.50
CA ASN A 95 -8.26 -5.16 -5.84
C ASN A 95 -9.07 -4.40 -4.78
N GLY A 96 -8.61 -3.21 -4.39
CA GLY A 96 -9.27 -2.30 -3.46
C GLY A 96 -9.81 -1.04 -4.17
N PRO A 97 -10.22 -0.01 -3.41
CA PRO A 97 -10.62 1.27 -3.99
C PRO A 97 -9.47 1.90 -4.81
N PRO A 98 -9.77 2.66 -5.86
CA PRO A 98 -8.75 3.39 -6.62
C PRO A 98 -7.95 4.33 -5.71
N PHE A 99 -6.65 4.44 -5.97
CA PHE A 99 -5.82 5.40 -5.25
C PHE A 99 -6.27 6.83 -5.56
N SER A 100 -6.48 7.64 -4.53
CA SER A 100 -7.00 9.02 -4.67
C SER A 100 -6.16 10.07 -3.96
N GLY A 101 -5.04 9.65 -3.38
CA GLY A 101 -4.10 10.50 -2.66
C GLY A 101 -3.01 11.11 -3.56
N THR A 102 -1.92 11.55 -2.93
CA THR A 102 -0.74 12.08 -3.63
C THR A 102 0.43 11.14 -3.45
N PHE A 103 1.09 10.77 -4.55
CA PHE A 103 2.36 10.04 -4.53
C PHE A 103 3.45 10.90 -5.19
N ASP A 104 4.31 11.49 -4.37
CA ASP A 104 5.43 12.32 -4.81
C ASP A 104 6.73 11.50 -4.82
N GLY A 105 7.17 11.10 -6.01
CA GLY A 105 8.42 10.38 -6.19
C GLY A 105 9.65 11.22 -5.84
N ASN A 106 9.54 12.55 -5.72
CA ASN A 106 10.63 13.44 -5.30
C ASN A 106 11.94 13.23 -6.11
N GLY A 107 11.80 12.94 -7.41
CA GLY A 107 12.91 12.67 -8.33
C GLY A 107 13.59 11.30 -8.12
N LYS A 108 13.00 10.41 -7.30
CA LYS A 108 13.52 9.08 -6.98
C LYS A 108 12.96 8.02 -7.91
N THR A 109 13.57 6.84 -7.84
CA THR A 109 13.25 5.67 -8.66
C THR A 109 12.67 4.55 -7.82
N ILE A 110 11.62 3.90 -8.33
CA ILE A 110 11.17 2.58 -7.86
C ILE A 110 11.55 1.54 -8.91
N THR A 111 12.23 0.47 -8.51
CA THR A 111 12.59 -0.65 -9.38
C THR A 111 11.72 -1.87 -9.08
N LEU A 112 11.02 -2.35 -10.10
CA LEU A 112 10.11 -3.51 -10.03
C LEU A 112 10.65 -4.66 -10.90
N ARG A 113 10.86 -5.84 -10.30
CA ARG A 113 11.15 -7.09 -11.04
C ARG A 113 9.97 -8.05 -11.10
N LYS A 114 9.10 -8.01 -10.08
CA LYS A 114 7.93 -8.88 -9.96
C LYS A 114 6.70 -8.07 -9.63
N ILE A 115 5.59 -8.43 -10.27
CA ILE A 115 4.27 -7.86 -10.04
C ILE A 115 3.28 -9.00 -9.86
N ALA A 116 2.37 -8.88 -8.91
CA ALA A 116 1.32 -9.86 -8.67
C ALA A 116 0.37 -9.94 -9.88
N ASP A 117 -0.26 -11.10 -10.09
CA ASP A 117 -1.32 -11.22 -11.09
C ASP A 117 -2.52 -10.38 -10.67
N SER A 118 -2.98 -9.56 -11.60
CA SER A 118 -4.19 -8.76 -11.42
C SER A 118 -4.75 -8.33 -12.77
N ARG A 119 -6.04 -7.96 -12.79
CA ARG A 119 -6.68 -7.39 -13.97
C ARG A 119 -5.98 -6.10 -14.43
N ASN A 120 -5.59 -5.26 -13.48
CA ASN A 120 -4.92 -3.99 -13.72
C ASN A 120 -3.51 -4.03 -13.09
N MET A 121 -2.48 -4.10 -13.93
CA MET A 121 -1.09 -4.23 -13.51
C MET A 121 -0.27 -2.97 -13.80
N GLY A 122 0.44 -2.52 -12.77
CA GLY A 122 1.34 -1.38 -12.79
C GLY A 122 1.87 -1.13 -11.38
N LEU A 123 2.62 -0.04 -11.19
CA LEU A 123 2.83 0.46 -9.83
C LEU A 123 1.47 0.75 -9.17
N PHE A 124 0.57 1.39 -9.92
CA PHE A 124 -0.84 1.55 -9.58
C PHE A 124 -1.71 0.71 -10.53
N GLY A 125 -2.62 -0.07 -9.96
CA GLY A 125 -3.66 -0.76 -10.73
C GLY A 125 -4.73 0.23 -11.21
N SER A 126 -5.29 1.01 -10.28
CA SER A 126 -6.27 2.06 -10.64
C SER A 126 -6.13 3.30 -9.78
N THR A 127 -6.42 4.46 -10.37
CA THR A 127 -6.45 5.74 -9.68
C THR A 127 -7.73 6.51 -9.94
N ASP A 128 -8.19 7.24 -8.92
CA ASP A 128 -9.33 8.15 -8.98
C ASP A 128 -8.92 9.52 -9.55
N ARG A 129 -9.89 10.30 -10.03
CA ARG A 129 -9.68 11.66 -10.56
C ARG A 129 -8.98 12.63 -9.60
N ARG A 130 -9.03 12.38 -8.28
CA ARG A 130 -8.35 13.19 -7.26
C ARG A 130 -6.86 12.85 -7.11
N SER A 131 -6.41 11.73 -7.66
CA SER A 131 -5.05 11.25 -7.49
C SER A 131 -4.04 12.18 -8.17
N SER A 132 -2.87 12.35 -7.54
CA SER A 132 -1.72 13.04 -8.12
C SER A 132 -0.48 12.18 -7.97
N ILE A 133 0.01 11.60 -9.06
CA ILE A 133 1.29 10.87 -9.10
C ILE A 133 2.31 11.76 -9.80
N LYS A 134 3.43 12.07 -9.15
CA LYS A 134 4.40 13.01 -9.73
C LYS A 134 5.86 12.75 -9.39
N ASN A 135 6.75 13.31 -10.20
CA ASN A 135 8.20 13.36 -9.97
C ASN A 135 8.83 11.98 -9.70
N LEU A 136 8.40 10.97 -10.45
CA LEU A 136 8.74 9.57 -10.16
C LEU A 136 9.35 8.90 -11.39
N THR A 137 10.45 8.17 -11.19
CA THR A 137 10.90 7.19 -12.18
C THR A 137 10.43 5.80 -11.76
N VAL A 138 9.79 5.06 -12.67
CA VAL A 138 9.46 3.64 -12.47
C VAL A 138 10.28 2.81 -13.43
N SER A 139 11.19 2.01 -12.88
CA SER A 139 12.10 1.13 -13.62
C SER A 139 11.56 -0.29 -13.61
N GLY A 140 11.12 -0.77 -14.76
CA GLY A 140 10.61 -2.13 -14.94
C GLY A 140 11.70 -3.08 -15.40
N GLN A 141 11.86 -4.21 -14.72
CA GLN A 141 12.69 -5.34 -15.14
C GLN A 141 11.85 -6.61 -15.04
N ILE A 142 10.73 -6.62 -15.77
CA ILE A 142 9.64 -7.59 -15.58
C ILE A 142 9.63 -8.53 -16.79
N SER A 143 9.70 -9.83 -16.52
CA SER A 143 9.46 -10.88 -17.51
C SER A 143 8.46 -11.86 -16.91
N LYS A 144 7.24 -11.90 -17.44
CA LYS A 144 6.14 -12.64 -16.81
C LYS A 144 5.15 -13.20 -17.82
N ILE A 145 4.73 -14.44 -17.58
CA ILE A 145 3.54 -15.02 -18.21
C ILE A 145 2.36 -14.77 -17.28
N ILE A 146 1.35 -14.06 -17.77
CA ILE A 146 0.11 -13.77 -17.07
C ILE A 146 -0.86 -14.91 -17.41
N SER A 147 -1.35 -15.58 -16.38
CA SER A 147 -2.43 -16.57 -16.49
C SER A 147 -3.73 -15.90 -16.07
N SER A 148 -4.50 -15.40 -17.03
CA SER A 148 -5.76 -14.71 -16.77
C SER A 148 -6.83 -15.20 -17.74
N ALA A 149 -8.00 -15.55 -17.20
CA ALA A 149 -9.20 -15.81 -18.00
C ALA A 149 -9.89 -14.50 -18.46
N GLU A 150 -9.44 -13.36 -17.94
CA GLU A 150 -9.97 -12.03 -18.21
C GLU A 150 -8.92 -11.13 -18.89
N GLU A 151 -9.38 -10.00 -19.44
CA GLU A 151 -8.52 -8.96 -20.00
C GLU A 151 -7.52 -8.44 -18.96
N ALA A 152 -6.23 -8.42 -19.33
CA ALA A 152 -5.18 -7.83 -18.51
C ALA A 152 -4.78 -6.47 -19.08
N CYS A 153 -4.96 -5.42 -18.27
CA CYS A 153 -4.49 -4.07 -18.57
C CYS A 153 -3.13 -3.84 -17.91
N PHE A 154 -2.18 -3.28 -18.64
CA PHE A 154 -0.86 -2.95 -18.10
C PHE A 154 -0.46 -1.52 -18.42
N GLY A 155 0.06 -0.83 -17.40
CA GLY A 155 0.81 0.40 -17.55
C GLY A 155 1.80 0.53 -16.40
N LEU A 156 3.09 0.71 -16.71
CA LEU A 156 4.14 0.58 -15.69
C LEU A 156 3.97 1.57 -14.52
N VAL A 157 3.53 2.81 -14.79
CA VAL A 157 3.11 3.74 -13.72
C VAL A 157 1.71 3.41 -13.23
N ALA A 158 0.72 3.39 -14.13
CA ALA A 158 -0.65 3.05 -13.80
C ALA A 158 -1.34 2.34 -14.97
N ALA A 159 -2.13 1.30 -14.69
CA ALA A 159 -2.92 0.62 -15.72
C ALA A 159 -4.19 1.39 -16.09
N TRP A 160 -4.90 1.93 -15.09
CA TRP A 160 -6.06 2.79 -15.27
C TRP A 160 -5.87 4.08 -14.47
N ALA A 161 -5.74 5.22 -15.16
CA ALA A 161 -5.48 6.51 -14.53
C ALA A 161 -6.60 7.50 -14.86
N GLU A 162 -7.26 8.03 -13.82
CA GLU A 162 -8.24 9.12 -13.97
C GLU A 162 -7.72 10.46 -13.44
N GLY A 163 -6.72 10.45 -12.56
CA GLY A 163 -6.07 11.64 -12.02
C GLY A 163 -4.82 12.07 -12.80
N SER A 164 -3.99 12.92 -12.20
CA SER A 164 -2.80 13.44 -12.86
C SER A 164 -1.57 12.53 -12.69
N ILE A 165 -0.81 12.38 -13.77
CA ILE A 165 0.51 11.76 -13.80
C ILE A 165 1.46 12.78 -14.42
N GLU A 166 2.34 13.37 -13.62
CA GLU A 166 3.16 14.54 -14.01
C GLU A 166 4.64 14.33 -13.71
N ASN A 167 5.51 14.65 -14.66
CA ASN A 167 6.97 14.48 -14.51
C ASN A 167 7.37 13.06 -14.11
N CYS A 168 6.69 12.06 -14.65
CA CYS A 168 7.00 10.66 -14.44
C CYS A 168 7.73 10.08 -15.64
N ILE A 169 8.72 9.23 -15.36
CA ILE A 169 9.56 8.56 -16.36
C ILE A 169 9.39 7.05 -16.17
N THR A 170 9.25 6.33 -17.28
CA THR A 170 9.34 4.86 -17.29
C THR A 170 10.59 4.43 -18.02
N GLU A 171 11.31 3.48 -17.43
CA GLU A 171 12.52 2.92 -18.03
C GLU A 171 12.63 1.41 -17.78
N GLY A 172 13.63 0.78 -18.40
CA GLY A 172 13.89 -0.65 -18.28
C GLY A 172 13.23 -1.49 -19.38
N SER A 173 12.99 -2.77 -19.08
CA SER A 173 12.44 -3.76 -20.00
C SER A 173 11.28 -4.51 -19.35
N VAL A 174 10.15 -4.57 -20.07
CA VAL A 174 8.94 -5.28 -19.66
C VAL A 174 8.54 -6.24 -20.78
N ASP A 175 8.55 -7.53 -20.49
CA ASP A 175 8.06 -8.60 -21.35
C ASP A 175 6.89 -9.31 -20.65
N LEU A 176 5.68 -9.12 -21.18
CA LEU A 176 4.46 -9.70 -20.66
C LEU A 176 3.82 -10.56 -21.74
N SER A 177 3.68 -11.85 -21.45
CA SER A 177 2.99 -12.80 -22.31
C SER A 177 1.67 -13.21 -21.67
N VAL A 178 0.57 -13.20 -22.41
CA VAL A 178 -0.73 -13.68 -21.92
C VAL A 178 -0.98 -15.07 -22.47
N ASN A 179 -1.17 -16.05 -21.58
CA ASN A 179 -1.62 -17.38 -21.98
C ASN A 179 -3.15 -17.43 -21.83
N CYS A 180 -3.82 -17.59 -22.97
CA CYS A 180 -5.27 -17.80 -23.06
C CYS A 180 -5.62 -19.29 -22.98
#